data_AF-A0A812RHL3-F1
#
_entry.id   AF-A0A812RHL3-F1
#
_cell.length_a   1.000
_cell.length_b   1.000
_cell.length_c   1.000
_cell.angle_alpha   90.00
_cell.angle_beta   90.00
_cell.angle_gamma   90.00
#
_symmetry.space_group_name_H-M   'P 1'
#
loop_
_entity.id
_entity.type
_entity.pdbx_description
1 polymer ?
#
loop_
_entity_poly.entity_id
_entity_poly.type
_entity_poly.pdbx_seq_one_letter_code
_entity_poly.pdbx_strand_id
1 'polypeptide(L)'
;MLVDLLSLVSLVIDLQIDSNQLRGLGALRMLRVFTLLRVERDWRICNPLISVLVKEAKLLGGAVAIAMTMLICCSVIMFYVEAPSNPKFGSVADCLWWGTTALTTVGYGDLYPESAMGRLVASITAFLGIGLFALPAGIITTGFRLEEERRLQRKLSVPLDEEMSPSDGGIQDFQLELLRGIQRLEKKLEGLEHKLEDMHGEIQTLKTDRHKA
;
A
#
# COMPACT_ATOMS: atom_id res chain seq x y z
N MET A 1 -1.34 -25.43 -14.39
CA MET A 1 -0.90 -26.75 -14.93
C MET A 1 -0.48 -27.73 -13.84
N LEU A 2 0.68 -27.61 -13.18
CA LEU A 2 1.07 -28.52 -12.07
C LEU A 2 0.10 -28.47 -10.88
N VAL A 3 -0.36 -27.27 -10.55
CA VAL A 3 -1.28 -27.04 -9.43
C VAL A 3 -2.72 -27.43 -9.80
N ASP A 4 -3.11 -27.35 -11.09
CA ASP A 4 -4.35 -27.95 -11.63
C ASP A 4 -4.36 -29.47 -11.51
N LEU A 5 -3.26 -30.12 -11.90
CA LEU A 5 -3.11 -31.56 -11.76
C LEU A 5 -3.22 -31.98 -10.28
N LEU A 6 -2.57 -31.23 -9.38
CA LEU A 6 -2.62 -31.48 -7.94
C LEU A 6 -4.04 -31.30 -7.37
N SER A 7 -4.79 -30.30 -7.86
CA SER A 7 -6.19 -30.09 -7.47
C SER A 7 -7.11 -31.21 -7.95
N LEU A 8 -6.86 -31.73 -9.14
CA LEU A 8 -7.63 -32.82 -9.73
C LEU A 8 -7.35 -34.14 -9.00
N VAL A 9 -6.10 -34.38 -8.61
CA VAL A 9 -5.70 -35.50 -7.75
C VAL A 9 -6.35 -35.38 -6.37
N SER A 10 -6.34 -34.20 -5.74
CA SER A 10 -7.00 -33.99 -4.44
C SER A 10 -8.51 -34.20 -4.52
N LEU A 11 -9.15 -33.82 -5.62
CA LEU A 11 -10.59 -34.01 -5.87
C LEU A 11 -10.94 -35.49 -6.06
N VAL A 12 -10.15 -36.22 -6.84
CA VAL A 12 -10.37 -37.65 -7.10
C VAL A 12 -10.22 -38.47 -5.82
N ILE A 13 -9.23 -38.15 -4.98
CA ILE A 13 -9.02 -38.83 -3.70
C ILE A 13 -10.20 -38.57 -2.73
N ASP A 14 -10.71 -37.34 -2.69
CA ASP A 14 -11.83 -36.97 -1.83
C ASP A 14 -13.16 -37.57 -2.31
N LEU A 15 -13.29 -37.85 -3.62
CA LEU A 15 -14.49 -38.45 -4.23
C LEU A 15 -14.50 -39.99 -4.14
N GLN A 16 -13.34 -40.63 -4.04
CA GLN A 16 -13.22 -42.10 -3.87
C GLN A 16 -13.36 -42.54 -2.41
N ILE A 17 -13.20 -41.65 -1.45
CA ILE A 17 -13.26 -41.97 -0.03
C ILE A 17 -14.65 -41.62 0.50
N ASP A 18 -15.55 -42.61 0.44
CA ASP A 18 -16.88 -42.49 0.99
C ASP A 18 -16.85 -42.47 2.53
N SER A 19 -17.84 -41.76 3.05
CA SER A 19 -18.01 -41.29 4.42
C SER A 19 -17.71 -42.31 5.55
N ASN A 20 -17.03 -41.80 6.58
CA ASN A 20 -17.13 -42.18 8.01
C ASN A 20 -16.00 -42.99 8.68
N GLN A 21 -14.90 -43.37 8.01
CA GLN A 21 -13.78 -44.06 8.69
C GLN A 21 -12.48 -43.25 8.90
N LEU A 22 -12.38 -42.03 8.38
CA LEU A 22 -11.07 -41.37 8.26
C LEU A 22 -10.97 -40.05 9.04
N ARG A 23 -10.96 -40.15 10.37
CA ARG A 23 -10.47 -39.06 11.25
C ARG A 23 -8.96 -38.80 11.06
N GLY A 24 -8.20 -39.79 10.60
CA GLY A 24 -6.75 -39.68 10.36
C GLY A 24 -6.36 -38.91 9.09
N LEU A 25 -7.25 -38.77 8.10
CA LEU A 25 -6.98 -37.99 6.88
C LEU A 25 -7.35 -36.50 7.00
N GLY A 26 -7.51 -35.96 8.21
CA GLY A 26 -7.71 -34.52 8.41
C GLY A 26 -6.63 -33.66 7.74
N ALA A 27 -5.41 -34.18 7.61
CA ALA A 27 -4.32 -33.55 6.86
C ALA A 27 -4.61 -33.40 5.35
N LEU A 28 -5.35 -34.34 4.74
CA LEU A 28 -5.81 -34.18 3.34
C LEU A 28 -6.88 -33.09 3.21
N ARG A 29 -7.70 -32.85 4.25
CA ARG A 29 -8.59 -31.69 4.28
C ARG A 29 -7.80 -30.37 4.36
N MET A 30 -6.67 -30.35 5.06
CA MET A 30 -5.75 -29.20 5.06
C MET A 30 -5.08 -28.97 3.70
N LEU A 31 -4.93 -30.02 2.87
CA LEU A 31 -4.46 -29.88 1.48
C LEU A 31 -5.43 -29.05 0.62
N ARG A 32 -6.73 -28.98 0.99
CA ARG A 32 -7.67 -28.02 0.38
C ARG A 32 -7.31 -26.57 0.69
N VAL A 33 -6.71 -26.26 1.84
CA VAL A 33 -6.24 -24.91 2.18
C VAL A 33 -5.06 -24.51 1.29
N PHE A 34 -4.14 -25.44 0.99
CA PHE A 34 -3.10 -25.24 -0.03
C PHE A 34 -3.69 -25.02 -1.43
N THR A 35 -4.84 -25.63 -1.71
CA THR A 35 -5.61 -25.39 -2.95
C THR A 35 -6.36 -24.06 -2.92
N LEU A 36 -6.83 -23.55 -1.78
CA LEU A 36 -7.37 -22.18 -1.64
C LEU A 36 -6.27 -21.12 -1.74
N LEU A 37 -5.06 -21.45 -1.26
CA LEU A 37 -3.81 -20.72 -1.52
C LEU A 37 -3.35 -20.83 -2.99
N ARG A 38 -4.20 -21.31 -3.91
CA ARG A 38 -4.08 -21.08 -5.36
C ARG A 38 -4.15 -19.58 -5.66
N VAL A 39 -3.06 -18.90 -5.32
CA VAL A 39 -2.55 -17.70 -5.96
C VAL A 39 -1.93 -18.12 -7.30
N GLU A 40 -2.68 -18.89 -8.10
CA GLU A 40 -2.39 -19.03 -9.52
C GLU A 40 -2.77 -17.74 -10.27
N ARG A 41 -3.34 -16.75 -9.57
CA ARG A 41 -3.72 -15.47 -10.16
C ARG A 41 -2.74 -14.37 -9.79
N ASP A 42 -1.81 -14.18 -10.72
CA ASP A 42 -0.83 -13.13 -10.86
C ASP A 42 0.38 -13.14 -9.91
N TRP A 43 1.41 -13.91 -10.31
CA TRP A 43 2.80 -13.53 -10.09
C TRP A 43 3.07 -12.04 -10.43
N ARG A 44 2.25 -11.42 -11.28
CA ARG A 44 2.27 -9.98 -11.59
C ARG A 44 1.85 -9.06 -10.42
N ILE A 45 1.11 -9.55 -9.42
CA ILE A 45 0.69 -8.80 -8.22
C ILE A 45 1.72 -9.00 -7.09
N CYS A 46 2.23 -10.22 -6.91
CA CYS A 46 3.25 -10.49 -5.89
C CYS A 46 4.63 -9.94 -6.26
N ASN A 47 5.02 -9.98 -7.54
CA ASN A 47 6.33 -9.48 -8.00
C ASN A 47 6.57 -8.00 -7.66
N PRO A 48 5.63 -7.05 -7.90
CA PRO A 48 5.82 -5.67 -7.47
C PRO A 48 5.91 -5.54 -5.95
N LEU A 49 5.05 -6.23 -5.18
CA LEU A 49 5.11 -6.23 -3.71
C LEU A 49 6.48 -6.70 -3.18
N ILE A 50 6.97 -7.84 -3.68
CA ILE A 50 8.28 -8.39 -3.31
C ILE A 50 9.40 -7.46 -3.76
N SER A 51 9.30 -6.87 -4.96
CA SER A 51 10.31 -5.93 -5.45
C SER A 51 10.39 -4.66 -4.60
N VAL A 52 9.25 -4.15 -4.12
CA VAL A 52 9.18 -3.00 -3.21
C VAL A 52 9.77 -3.39 -1.86
N LEU A 53 9.41 -4.58 -1.36
CA LEU A 53 9.91 -5.10 -0.09
C LEU A 53 11.43 -5.25 -0.08
N VAL A 54 12.02 -5.76 -1.17
CA VAL A 54 13.48 -5.92 -1.32
C VAL A 54 14.17 -4.56 -1.50
N LYS A 55 13.59 -3.65 -2.29
CA LYS A 55 14.13 -2.30 -2.50
C LYS A 55 14.16 -1.49 -1.19
N GLU A 56 13.06 -1.56 -0.42
CA GLU A 56 12.89 -0.82 0.84
C GLU A 56 13.30 -1.66 2.07
N ALA A 57 13.96 -2.80 1.88
CA ALA A 57 14.31 -3.74 2.97
C ALA A 57 15.14 -3.09 4.08
N LYS A 58 15.99 -2.11 3.74
CA LYS A 58 16.78 -1.35 4.72
C LYS A 58 15.90 -0.50 5.64
N LEU A 59 14.92 0.20 5.07
CA LEU A 59 13.98 1.04 5.81
C LEU A 59 13.02 0.19 6.64
N LEU A 60 12.52 -0.91 6.06
CA LEU A 60 11.66 -1.84 6.76
C LEU A 60 12.40 -2.56 7.91
N GLY A 61 13.64 -2.98 7.66
CA GLY A 61 14.51 -3.55 8.69
C GLY A 61 14.79 -2.56 9.81
N GLY A 62 14.97 -1.27 9.49
CA GLY A 62 15.06 -0.20 10.49
C GLY A 62 13.79 -0.06 11.33
N ALA A 63 12.61 -0.09 10.71
CA ALA A 63 11.33 -0.04 11.42
C ALA A 63 11.16 -1.24 12.38
N VAL A 64 11.51 -2.44 11.93
CA VAL A 64 11.50 -3.66 12.77
C VAL A 64 12.53 -3.57 13.90
N ALA A 65 13.73 -3.04 13.63
CA ALA A 65 14.75 -2.87 14.68
C ALA A 65 14.30 -1.88 15.76
N ILE A 66 13.69 -0.76 15.37
CA ILE A 66 13.08 0.21 16.30
C ILE A 66 11.97 -0.47 17.09
N ALA A 67 11.11 -1.25 16.42
CA ALA A 67 10.03 -1.99 17.06
C ALA A 67 10.54 -2.96 18.13
N MET A 68 11.56 -3.76 17.80
CA MET A 68 12.19 -4.71 18.71
C MET A 68 12.84 -4.01 19.90
N THR A 69 13.55 -2.91 19.66
CA THR A 69 14.17 -2.12 20.73
C THR A 69 13.12 -1.58 21.68
N MET A 70 12.05 -0.98 21.15
CA MET A 70 10.97 -0.44 21.95
C MET A 70 10.23 -1.53 22.73
N LEU A 71 9.99 -2.70 22.11
CA LEU A 71 9.40 -3.87 22.76
C LEU A 71 10.22 -4.31 23.98
N ILE A 72 11.53 -4.45 23.82
CA ILE A 72 12.44 -4.82 24.92
C ILE A 72 12.40 -3.75 26.02
N CYS A 73 12.47 -2.46 25.66
CA CYS A 73 12.41 -1.36 26.63
C CYS A 73 11.11 -1.38 27.44
N CYS A 74 9.94 -1.43 26.77
CA CYS A 74 8.64 -1.49 27.44
C CYS A 74 8.51 -2.73 28.33
N SER A 75 8.99 -3.88 27.87
CA SER A 75 8.92 -5.14 28.64
C SER A 75 9.79 -5.09 29.89
N VAL A 76 11.00 -4.51 29.82
CA VAL A 76 11.89 -4.35 30.97
C VAL A 76 11.30 -3.34 31.97
N ILE A 77 10.80 -2.19 31.49
CA ILE A 77 10.13 -1.21 32.36
C ILE A 77 8.95 -1.86 33.09
N MET A 78 8.15 -2.63 32.36
CA MET A 78 6.99 -3.32 32.89
C MET A 78 7.36 -4.36 33.95
N PHE A 79 8.44 -5.12 33.72
CA PHE A 79 8.98 -6.06 34.71
C PHE A 79 9.31 -5.34 36.02
N TYR A 80 10.04 -4.23 35.98
CA TYR A 80 10.39 -3.50 37.21
C TYR A 80 9.19 -2.89 37.94
N VAL A 81 8.17 -2.45 37.20
CA VAL A 81 6.98 -1.81 37.78
C VAL A 81 6.00 -2.84 38.37
N GLU A 82 5.77 -3.96 37.68
CA GLU A 82 4.76 -4.94 38.09
C GLU A 82 5.31 -6.17 38.83
N ALA A 83 6.56 -6.60 38.61
CA ALA A 83 7.09 -7.81 39.26
C ALA A 83 6.96 -7.82 40.80
N PRO A 84 7.07 -6.68 41.52
CA PRO A 84 6.87 -6.67 42.98
C PRO A 84 5.41 -6.91 43.41
N SER A 85 4.44 -6.53 42.59
CA SER A 85 3.01 -6.50 42.96
C SER A 85 2.20 -7.60 42.30
N ASN A 86 2.64 -8.08 41.12
CA ASN A 86 1.91 -9.02 40.30
C ASN A 86 2.79 -10.23 39.97
N PRO A 87 2.51 -11.42 40.54
CA PRO A 87 3.30 -12.62 40.30
C PRO A 87 3.21 -13.13 38.86
N LYS A 88 2.23 -12.66 38.06
CA LYS A 88 2.13 -13.01 36.63
C LYS A 88 3.22 -12.35 35.78
N PHE A 89 3.84 -11.27 36.26
CA PHE A 89 5.03 -10.65 35.64
C PHE A 89 6.32 -11.22 36.25
N GLY A 90 6.34 -12.53 36.53
CA GLY A 90 7.42 -13.19 37.27
C GLY A 90 8.73 -13.33 36.50
N SER A 91 8.70 -13.27 35.17
CA SER A 91 9.90 -13.32 34.33
C SER A 91 9.91 -12.23 33.25
N VAL A 92 11.11 -11.89 32.77
CA VAL A 92 11.27 -10.99 31.62
C VAL A 92 10.60 -11.57 30.37
N ALA A 93 10.52 -12.90 30.24
CA ALA A 93 9.83 -13.55 29.13
C ALA A 93 8.32 -13.30 29.14
N ASP A 94 7.68 -13.32 30.31
CA ASP A 94 6.26 -12.99 30.45
C ASP A 94 6.00 -11.52 30.10
N CYS A 95 6.92 -10.64 30.48
CA CYS A 95 6.87 -9.22 30.12
C CYS A 95 7.05 -9.00 28.61
N LEU A 96 7.92 -9.77 27.97
CA LEU A 96 8.11 -9.76 26.51
C LEU A 96 6.85 -10.25 25.79
N TRP A 97 6.17 -11.28 26.31
CA TRP A 97 4.88 -11.73 25.78
C TRP A 97 3.82 -10.62 25.87
N TRP A 98 3.67 -10.03 27.06
CA TRP A 98 2.77 -8.88 27.24
C TRP A 98 3.13 -7.71 26.33
N GLY A 99 4.41 -7.34 26.26
CA GLY A 99 4.90 -6.25 25.42
C GLY A 99 4.59 -6.52 23.94
N THR A 100 4.75 -7.76 23.47
CA THR A 100 4.41 -8.16 22.11
C THR A 100 2.92 -7.98 21.84
N THR A 101 2.05 -8.51 22.70
CA THR A 101 0.59 -8.47 22.49
C THR A 101 0.03 -7.05 22.64
N ALA A 102 0.59 -6.23 23.53
CA ALA A 102 0.22 -4.83 23.69
C ALA A 102 0.71 -3.96 22.51
N LEU A 103 1.97 -4.11 22.10
CA LEU A 103 2.57 -3.32 21.02
C LEU A 103 1.95 -3.63 19.65
N THR A 104 1.61 -4.90 19.42
CA THR A 104 0.89 -5.35 18.21
C THR A 104 -0.60 -5.11 18.25
N THR A 105 -1.12 -4.48 19.32
CA THR A 105 -2.55 -4.19 19.54
C THR A 105 -3.46 -5.42 19.58
N VAL A 106 -2.89 -6.63 19.74
CA VAL A 106 -3.66 -7.89 19.86
C VAL A 106 -4.37 -7.95 21.21
N GLY A 107 -3.64 -7.67 22.29
CA GLY A 107 -4.21 -7.50 23.64
C GLY A 107 -5.11 -8.65 24.11
N TYR A 108 -4.61 -9.89 24.18
CA TYR A 108 -5.39 -11.05 24.62
C TYR A 108 -6.02 -10.89 26.01
N GLY A 109 -5.41 -10.09 26.88
CA GLY A 109 -5.91 -9.82 28.23
C GLY A 109 -5.64 -10.94 29.24
N ASP A 110 -4.84 -11.92 28.88
CA ASP A 110 -4.31 -12.98 29.75
C ASP A 110 -3.32 -12.42 30.79
N LEU A 111 -2.53 -11.41 30.40
CA LEU A 111 -1.58 -10.70 31.24
C LEU A 111 -1.83 -9.19 31.15
N TYR A 112 -1.96 -8.50 32.28
CA TYR A 112 -2.22 -7.05 32.31
C TYR A 112 -1.71 -6.38 33.61
N PRO A 113 -1.28 -5.09 33.55
CA PRO A 113 -0.90 -4.32 34.72
C PRO A 113 -2.04 -4.17 35.72
N GLU A 114 -1.75 -4.38 37.00
CA GLU A 114 -2.71 -4.10 38.07
C GLU A 114 -2.40 -2.77 38.77
N SER A 115 -1.13 -2.38 38.83
CA SER A 115 -0.68 -1.14 39.46
C SER A 115 -1.04 0.12 38.64
N ALA A 116 -1.22 1.24 39.34
CA ALA A 116 -1.48 2.53 38.68
C ALA A 116 -0.35 2.96 37.73
N MET A 117 0.91 2.71 38.13
CA MET A 117 2.08 3.03 37.30
C MET A 117 2.18 2.11 36.10
N GLY A 118 1.91 0.82 36.27
CA GLY A 118 1.90 -0.15 35.17
C GLY A 118 0.83 0.18 34.13
N ARG A 119 -0.36 0.64 34.56
CA ARG A 119 -1.42 1.12 33.64
C ARG A 119 -1.00 2.35 32.85
N LEU A 120 -0.24 3.27 33.45
CA LEU A 120 0.29 4.44 32.75
C LEU A 120 1.32 4.01 31.69
N VAL A 121 2.25 3.12 32.04
CA VAL A 121 3.24 2.56 31.10
C VAL A 121 2.54 1.80 29.96
N ALA A 122 1.54 1.00 30.27
CA ALA A 122 0.73 0.29 29.28
C ALA A 122 0.02 1.24 28.31
N SER A 123 -0.54 2.33 28.83
CA SER A 123 -1.22 3.34 28.02
C SER A 123 -0.26 4.00 27.03
N ILE A 124 0.92 4.43 27.49
CA ILE A 124 1.97 5.01 26.63
C ILE A 124 2.44 3.99 25.59
N THR A 125 2.66 2.74 26.00
CA THR A 125 3.11 1.66 25.11
C THR A 125 2.09 1.40 23.99
N ALA A 126 0.79 1.45 24.31
CA ALA A 126 -0.28 1.30 23.31
C ALA A 126 -0.27 2.42 22.26
N PHE A 127 -0.14 3.69 22.68
CA PHE A 127 -0.03 4.82 21.74
C PHE A 127 1.18 4.72 20.82
N LEU A 128 2.34 4.34 21.39
CA LEU A 128 3.56 4.18 20.61
C LEU A 128 3.48 2.99 19.64
N GLY A 129 2.80 1.90 20.02
CA GLY A 129 2.57 0.74 19.14
C GLY A 129 1.82 1.11 17.86
N ILE A 130 0.77 1.92 17.96
CA ILE A 130 0.01 2.40 16.79
C ILE A 130 0.92 3.17 15.82
N GLY A 131 1.74 4.08 16.34
CA GLY A 131 2.67 4.87 15.51
C GLY A 131 3.74 4.02 14.82
N LEU A 132 4.22 2.99 15.51
CA LEU A 132 5.24 2.09 15.00
C LEU A 132 4.73 1.20 13.86
N PHE A 133 3.51 0.67 13.96
CA PHE A 133 2.87 -0.12 12.90
C PHE A 133 2.49 0.72 11.66
N ALA A 134 2.37 2.04 11.80
CA ALA A 134 2.17 2.93 10.67
C ALA A 134 3.41 3.03 9.76
N LEU A 135 4.62 2.77 10.28
CA LEU A 135 5.87 2.88 9.50
C LEU A 135 5.97 1.83 8.38
N PRO A 136 5.83 0.51 8.64
CA PRO A 136 5.83 -0.49 7.56
C PRO A 136 4.77 -0.24 6.50
N ALA A 137 3.54 0.11 6.92
CA ALA A 137 2.45 0.41 6.01
C ALA A 137 2.78 1.61 5.12
N GLY A 138 3.29 2.70 5.71
CA GLY A 138 3.73 3.90 4.99
C GLY A 138 4.84 3.62 3.98
N ILE A 139 5.88 2.87 4.38
CA ILE A 139 7.00 2.50 3.50
C ILE A 139 6.51 1.70 2.28
N ILE A 140 5.63 0.73 2.50
CA ILE A 140 5.05 -0.08 1.41
C ILE A 140 4.23 0.80 0.48
N THR A 141 3.37 1.67 1.01
CA THR A 141 2.56 2.59 0.20
C THR A 141 3.44 3.51 -0.65
N THR A 142 4.51 4.10 -0.08
CA THR A 142 5.44 4.93 -0.85
C THR A 142 6.17 4.15 -1.92
N GLY A 143 6.57 2.91 -1.63
CA GLY A 143 7.24 2.05 -2.59
C GLY A 143 6.34 1.66 -3.77
N PHE A 144 5.05 1.41 -3.53
CA PHE A 144 4.09 1.18 -4.61
C PHE A 144 3.88 2.41 -5.49
N ARG A 145 3.73 3.59 -4.89
CA ARG A 145 3.58 4.85 -5.63
C ARG A 145 4.79 5.11 -6.53
N LEU A 146 5.99 4.92 -6.01
CA LEU A 146 7.23 5.11 -6.77
C LEU A 146 7.37 4.12 -7.93
N GLU A 147 6.93 2.88 -7.74
CA GLU A 147 6.93 1.88 -8.81
C GLU A 147 5.90 2.20 -9.90
N GLU A 148 4.72 2.72 -9.54
CA GLU A 148 3.72 3.17 -10.49
C GLU A 148 4.19 4.39 -11.30
N GLU A 149 4.76 5.40 -10.64
CA GLU A 149 5.35 6.58 -11.30
C GLU A 149 6.45 6.18 -12.28
N ARG A 150 7.35 5.26 -11.91
CA ARG A 150 8.40 4.74 -12.80
C ARG A 150 7.81 3.99 -14.00
N ARG A 151 6.69 3.27 -13.83
CA ARG A 151 6.01 2.58 -14.94
C ARG A 151 5.37 3.57 -15.91
N LEU A 152 4.76 4.64 -15.39
CA LEU A 152 4.20 5.72 -16.20
C LEU A 152 5.32 6.45 -16.96
N GLN A 153 6.39 6.84 -16.27
CA GLN A 153 7.56 7.46 -16.90
C GLN A 153 8.15 6.56 -17.99
N ARG A 154 8.31 5.25 -17.75
CA ARG A 154 8.81 4.32 -18.77
C ARG A 154 7.91 4.21 -20.00
N LYS A 155 6.58 4.29 -19.83
CA LYS A 155 5.64 4.30 -20.95
C LYS A 155 5.66 5.62 -21.73
N LEU A 156 5.99 6.73 -21.06
CA LEU A 156 6.21 8.02 -21.69
C LEU A 156 7.63 8.16 -22.29
N SER A 157 8.61 7.39 -21.81
CA SER A 157 10.03 7.52 -22.17
C SER A 157 10.58 6.46 -23.13
N VAL A 158 9.73 5.65 -23.77
CA VAL A 158 10.13 4.70 -24.82
C VAL A 158 9.27 4.96 -26.08
N PRO A 159 9.83 5.36 -27.24
CA PRO A 159 11.16 5.96 -27.51
C PRO A 159 11.09 7.35 -28.19
N LEU A 160 11.91 8.31 -27.72
CA LEU A 160 12.57 9.28 -28.60
C LEU A 160 14.06 8.94 -28.78
N ASP A 161 14.54 7.81 -28.24
CA ASP A 161 15.96 7.44 -28.32
C ASP A 161 16.27 6.51 -29.51
N GLU A 162 15.26 5.93 -30.18
CA GLU A 162 15.48 5.23 -31.47
C GLU A 162 15.43 6.19 -32.68
N GLU A 163 15.09 7.46 -32.48
CA GLU A 163 15.19 8.50 -33.53
C GLU A 163 15.99 9.75 -33.15
N MET A 164 16.61 9.84 -31.97
CA MET A 164 17.37 11.05 -31.63
C MET A 164 18.79 10.76 -31.13
N SER A 165 19.59 10.19 -32.04
CA SER A 165 20.99 10.59 -32.13
C SER A 165 21.02 12.11 -32.34
N PRO A 166 21.82 12.89 -31.56
CA PRO A 166 21.84 14.34 -31.65
C PRO A 166 22.54 14.76 -32.95
N SER A 167 21.79 14.70 -34.04
CA SER A 167 21.99 15.57 -35.19
C SER A 167 21.25 16.88 -34.88
N ASP A 168 21.92 17.98 -35.15
CA ASP A 168 21.65 19.40 -34.84
C ASP A 168 20.20 19.93 -35.08
N GLY A 169 19.27 19.11 -35.58
CA GLY A 169 17.89 19.50 -35.93
C GLY A 169 16.83 19.36 -34.83
N GLY A 170 17.03 18.50 -33.82
CA GLY A 170 15.97 18.17 -32.84
C GLY A 170 15.57 19.34 -31.91
N ILE A 171 16.52 20.20 -31.54
CA ILE A 171 16.24 21.41 -30.75
C ILE A 171 15.47 22.43 -31.60
N GLN A 172 15.79 22.53 -32.89
CA GLN A 172 15.08 23.40 -33.84
C GLN A 172 13.64 22.94 -34.05
N ASP A 173 13.42 21.63 -34.21
CA ASP A 173 12.09 21.06 -34.44
C ASP A 173 11.18 21.20 -33.22
N PHE A 174 11.73 21.00 -32.01
CA PHE A 174 10.99 21.25 -30.77
C PHE A 174 10.63 22.73 -30.62
N GLN A 175 11.54 23.66 -30.93
CA GLN A 175 11.23 25.10 -30.93
C GLN A 175 10.18 25.47 -31.98
N LEU A 176 10.20 24.84 -33.15
CA LEU A 176 9.22 25.05 -34.22
C LEU A 176 7.84 24.50 -33.84
N GLU A 177 7.79 23.37 -33.14
CA GLU A 177 6.54 22.78 -32.68
C GLU A 177 5.90 23.61 -31.56
N LEU A 178 6.71 24.15 -30.64
CA LEU A 178 6.28 25.09 -29.60
C LEU A 178 5.72 26.39 -30.21
N LEU A 179 6.40 26.97 -31.19
CA LEU A 179 5.94 28.16 -31.91
C LEU A 179 4.63 27.93 -32.65
N ARG A 180 4.48 26.80 -33.36
CA ARG A 180 3.23 26.44 -34.03
C ARG A 180 2.08 26.18 -33.05
N GLY A 181 2.39 25.69 -31.85
CA GLY A 181 1.42 25.52 -30.76
C GLY A 181 0.88 26.85 -30.27
N ILE A 182 1.77 27.81 -30.00
CA ILE A 182 1.43 29.17 -29.54
C ILE A 182 0.58 29.89 -30.59
N GLN A 183 0.98 29.86 -31.87
CA GLN A 183 0.20 30.49 -32.95
C GLN A 183 -1.20 29.88 -33.11
N ARG A 184 -1.35 28.57 -32.89
CA ARG A 184 -2.66 27.91 -32.92
C ARG A 184 -3.56 28.34 -31.78
N LEU A 185 -2.99 28.60 -30.60
CA LEU A 185 -3.74 29.09 -29.44
C LEU A 185 -4.17 30.54 -29.65
N GLU A 186 -3.29 31.39 -30.15
CA GLU A 186 -3.57 32.80 -30.46
C GLU A 186 -4.73 32.92 -31.45
N LYS A 187 -4.69 32.15 -32.55
CA LYS A 187 -5.76 32.12 -33.55
C LYS A 187 -7.11 31.61 -33.02
N LYS A 188 -7.08 30.68 -32.05
CA LYS A 188 -8.30 30.22 -31.37
C LYS A 188 -8.86 31.28 -30.43
N LEU A 189 -7.99 32.07 -29.80
CA LEU A 189 -8.37 33.14 -28.88
C LEU A 189 -9.06 34.28 -29.64
N GLU A 190 -8.48 34.72 -30.77
CA GLU A 190 -9.09 35.74 -31.66
C GLU A 190 -10.47 35.30 -32.15
N GLY A 191 -10.63 34.03 -32.53
CA GLY A 191 -11.93 33.49 -32.95
C GLY A 191 -12.97 33.43 -31.83
N LEU A 192 -12.53 33.33 -30.57
CA LEU A 192 -13.42 33.41 -29.40
C LEU A 192 -13.81 34.85 -29.08
N GLU A 193 -12.88 35.80 -29.22
CA GLU A 193 -13.17 37.23 -29.06
C GLU A 193 -14.21 37.71 -30.07
N HIS A 194 -14.06 37.35 -31.35
CA HIS A 194 -15.05 37.71 -32.38
C HIS A 194 -16.44 37.14 -32.08
N LYS A 195 -16.54 35.89 -31.61
CA LYS A 195 -17.82 35.29 -31.21
C LYS A 195 -18.44 35.99 -30.01
N LEU A 196 -17.62 36.48 -29.08
CA LEU A 196 -18.07 37.23 -27.92
C LEU A 196 -18.61 38.61 -28.32
N GLU A 197 -17.99 39.27 -29.30
CA GLU A 197 -18.47 40.52 -29.88
C GLU A 197 -19.78 40.32 -30.65
N ASP A 198 -19.88 39.27 -31.48
CA ASP A 198 -21.11 38.92 -32.20
C ASP A 198 -22.28 38.68 -31.24
N MET A 199 -22.05 37.90 -30.17
CA MET A 199 -23.04 37.68 -29.11
C MET A 199 -23.41 38.97 -28.37
N HIS A 200 -22.46 39.87 -28.14
CA HIS A 200 -22.75 41.16 -27.53
C HIS A 200 -23.64 42.03 -28.41
N GLY A 201 -23.40 42.01 -29.73
CA GLY A 201 -24.26 42.66 -30.72
C GLY A 201 -25.68 42.09 -30.71
N GLU A 202 -25.81 40.77 -30.69
CA GLU A 202 -27.11 40.07 -30.64
C GLU A 202 -27.91 40.36 -29.35
N ILE A 203 -27.22 40.48 -28.21
CA ILE A 203 -27.87 40.84 -26.94
C ILE A 203 -28.35 42.31 -26.94
N GLN A 204 -27.62 43.21 -27.60
CA GLN A 204 -28.04 44.62 -27.72
C GLN A 204 -29.23 44.81 -28.66
N THR A 205 -29.31 44.05 -29.76
CA THR A 205 -30.47 44.08 -30.66
C THR A 205 -31.71 43.50 -29.98
N LEU A 206 -31.58 42.38 -29.24
CA LEU A 206 -32.68 41.79 -28.47
C LEU A 206 -33.21 42.71 -27.35
N LYS A 207 -32.34 43.50 -26.70
CA LYS A 207 -32.78 44.52 -25.72
C LYS A 207 -33.51 45.69 -26.38
N THR A 208 -33.14 46.04 -27.61
CA THR A 208 -33.75 47.15 -28.37
C THR A 208 -35.14 46.77 -28.89
N ASP A 209 -35.34 45.53 -29.32
CA ASP A 209 -36.66 45.03 -29.77
C ASP A 209 -37.64 44.85 -28.60
N ARG A 210 -37.16 44.50 -27.40
CA ARG A 210 -37.99 44.38 -26.19
C ARG A 210 -38.48 45.73 -25.64
N HIS A 211 -37.94 46.86 -26.11
CA HIS A 211 -38.39 48.20 -25.71
C HIS A 211 -39.38 48.82 -26.70
N LYS A 212 -39.64 48.16 -27.84
CA LYS A 212 -40.58 48.62 -28.89
C LYS A 212 -41.90 47.84 -28.93
N ALA A 213 -42.07 46.82 -28.08
CA ALA A 213 -43.31 46.07 -27.89
C ALA A 213 -43.91 46.39 -26.52
#